data_AF-U1R4W6-F1
#
_entry.id   AF-U1R4W6-F1
#
_cell.length_a   1.000
_cell.length_b   1.000
_cell.length_c   1.000
_cell.angle_alpha   90.00
_cell.angle_beta   90.00
_cell.angle_gamma   90.00
#
_symmetry.space_group_name_H-M   'P 1'
#
loop_
_entity.id
_entity.type
_entity.pdbx_description
1 polymer ?
#
loop_
_entity_poly.entity_id
_entity_poly.type
_entity_poly.pdbx_seq_one_letter_code
_entity_poly.pdbx_strand_id
1 'polypeptide(L)'
;MLIAAGGRDWRCPPSQSEQLYVAARKQGVPARLVVYEDEHHNIGEPERAIHRTEEVLAWYERFDPAVDTDADDPHDRREGGETDET
;
A
#
# COMPACT_ATOMS: atom_id res chain seq x y z
N MET A 1 4.47 -6.46 -1.57
CA MET A 1 5.18 -5.18 -1.63
C MET A 1 4.22 -4.05 -1.34
N LEU A 2 4.37 -3.42 -0.17
CA LEU A 2 3.67 -2.18 0.17
C LEU A 2 4.47 -0.99 -0.36
N ILE A 3 3.79 -0.05 -1.01
CA ILE A 3 4.36 1.19 -1.54
C ILE A 3 3.54 2.35 -0.99
N ALA A 4 4.21 3.34 -0.38
CA ALA A 4 3.59 4.57 0.11
C ALA A 4 4.27 5.79 -0.49
N ALA A 5 3.51 6.80 -0.88
CA ALA A 5 4.03 8.04 -1.47
C ALA A 5 3.21 9.26 -1.04
N GLY A 6 3.84 10.44 -1.03
CA GLY A 6 3.15 11.72 -0.95
C GLY A 6 2.74 12.21 -2.35
N GLY A 7 1.51 12.66 -2.51
CA GLY A 7 0.99 13.16 -3.79
C GLY A 7 1.66 14.45 -4.27
N ARG A 8 2.31 15.18 -3.35
CA ARG A 8 3.07 16.42 -3.62
C ARG A 8 4.57 16.26 -3.35
N ASP A 9 5.09 15.04 -3.43
CA ASP A 9 6.53 14.80 -3.37
C ASP A 9 7.19 15.14 -4.71
N TRP A 10 7.84 16.29 -4.78
CA TRP A 10 8.59 16.71 -5.97
C TRP A 10 10.01 16.13 -6.04
N ARG A 11 10.52 15.54 -4.95
CA ARG A 11 11.83 14.86 -4.93
C ARG A 11 11.71 13.46 -5.53
N CYS A 12 10.62 12.77 -5.19
CA CYS A 12 10.26 11.46 -5.72
C CYS A 12 8.80 11.49 -6.19
N PRO A 13 8.52 11.94 -7.42
CA PRO A 13 7.15 12.08 -7.93
C PRO A 13 6.33 10.79 -7.78
N PRO A 14 5.05 10.87 -7.37
CA PRO A 14 4.21 9.68 -7.10
C PRO A 14 4.05 8.77 -8.32
N SER A 15 4.19 9.29 -9.54
CA SER A 15 4.23 8.51 -10.77
C SER A 15 5.31 7.42 -10.77
N GLN A 16 6.43 7.61 -10.05
CA GLN A 16 7.46 6.57 -9.90
C GLN A 16 6.93 5.39 -9.07
N SER A 17 6.20 5.67 -7.99
CA SER A 17 5.55 4.67 -7.15
C SER A 17 4.43 3.92 -7.89
N GLU A 18 3.66 4.62 -8.73
CA GLU A 18 2.66 4.02 -9.61
C GLU A 18 3.29 3.06 -10.63
N GLN A 19 4.39 3.47 -11.27
CA GLN A 19 5.11 2.60 -12.20
C GLN A 19 5.63 1.33 -11.52
N LEU A 20 6.19 1.46 -10.31
CA LEU A 20 6.64 0.34 -9.50
C LEU A 20 5.50 -0.59 -9.10
N TYR A 21 4.35 -0.04 -8.69
CA TYR A 21 3.15 -0.81 -8.38
C TYR A 21 2.69 -1.66 -9.57
N VAL A 22 2.55 -1.03 -10.74
CA VAL A 22 2.14 -1.72 -11.97
C VAL A 22 3.14 -2.81 -12.35
N ALA A 23 4.44 -2.52 -12.27
CA ALA A 23 5.48 -3.49 -12.58
C ALA A 23 5.44 -4.72 -11.65
N ALA A 24 5.28 -4.51 -10.34
CA ALA A 24 5.18 -5.59 -9.36
C ALA A 24 3.94 -6.47 -9.60
N ARG A 25 2.78 -5.84 -9.84
CA ARG A 25 1.54 -6.57 -10.16
C ARG A 25 1.68 -7.39 -11.43
N LYS A 26 2.32 -6.85 -12.48
CA LYS A 26 2.61 -7.59 -13.73
C LYS A 26 3.50 -8.81 -13.52
N GLN A 27 4.35 -8.80 -12.50
CA GLN A 27 5.21 -9.95 -12.15
C GLN A 27 4.53 -10.93 -11.18
N GLY A 28 3.25 -10.76 -10.88
CA GLY A 28 2.52 -11.61 -9.94
C GLY A 28 2.90 -11.38 -8.47
N VAL A 29 3.63 -10.31 -8.16
CA VAL A 29 3.96 -9.97 -6.77
C VAL A 29 2.73 -9.32 -6.13
N PRO A 30 2.22 -9.83 -4.98
CA PRO A 30 1.19 -9.15 -4.23
C PRO A 30 1.67 -7.74 -3.87
N ALA A 31 0.91 -6.71 -4.25
CA ALA A 31 1.35 -5.33 -4.08
C ALA A 31 0.18 -4.40 -3.74
N ARG A 32 0.49 -3.34 -2.99
CA ARG A 32 -0.43 -2.28 -2.60
C ARG A 32 0.25 -0.93 -2.76
N LEU A 33 -0.48 0.04 -3.30
CA LEU A 33 -0.05 1.43 -3.41
C LEU A 33 -0.98 2.31 -2.56
N VAL A 34 -0.40 3.12 -1.69
CA VAL A 34 -1.10 4.14 -0.91
C VAL A 34 -0.49 5.50 -1.24
N VAL A 35 -1.31 6.41 -1.76
CA VAL A 35 -0.88 7.79 -2.07
C VAL A 35 -1.58 8.74 -1.12
N TYR A 36 -0.81 9.52 -0.37
CA TYR A 36 -1.32 10.56 0.51
C TYR A 36 -1.32 11.90 -0.25
N GLU A 37 -2.46 12.26 -0.85
CA GLU A 37 -2.56 13.32 -1.87
C GLU A 37 -1.95 14.67 -1.47
N ASP A 38 -2.15 15.12 -0.23
CA ASP A 38 -1.61 16.42 0.22
C ASP A 38 -0.24 16.31 0.91
N GLU A 39 0.32 15.11 1.05
CA GLU A 39 1.64 14.94 1.67
C GLU A 39 2.77 15.18 0.68
N HIS A 40 3.89 15.66 1.20
CA HIS A 40 5.13 15.81 0.45
C HIS A 40 6.00 14.55 0.65
N HIS A 41 7.32 14.70 0.58
CA HIS A 41 8.25 13.58 0.80
C HIS A 41 8.19 12.97 2.20
N ASN A 42 7.83 13.76 3.20
CA ASN A 42 7.54 13.25 4.53
C ASN A 42 6.02 13.19 4.68
N ILE A 43 5.50 12.03 5.11
CA ILE A 43 4.10 11.86 5.50
C ILE A 43 4.00 12.29 6.95
N GLY A 44 3.62 13.56 7.16
CA GLY A 44 3.77 14.26 8.42
C GLY A 44 2.48 14.58 9.16
N GLU A 45 1.34 14.71 8.47
CA GLU A 45 0.05 14.95 9.14
C GLU A 45 -0.24 13.77 10.08
N PRO A 46 -0.50 14.00 11.39
CA PRO A 46 -0.61 12.92 12.36
C PRO A 46 -1.56 11.79 11.96
N GLU A 47 -2.74 12.11 11.43
CA GLU A 47 -3.72 11.11 10.99
C GLU A 47 -3.18 10.23 9.85
N ARG A 48 -2.45 10.83 8.90
CA ARG A 48 -1.84 10.10 7.77
C ARG A 48 -0.62 9.29 8.20
N ALA A 49 0.14 9.79 9.17
CA ALA A 49 1.25 9.05 9.76
C ALA A 49 0.77 7.81 10.54
N ILE A 50 -0.35 7.94 11.27
CA ILE A 50 -1.02 6.81 11.92
C ILE A 50 -1.47 5.81 10.87
N HIS A 51 -2.25 6.25 9.87
CA HIS A 51 -2.72 5.37 8.80
C HIS A 51 -1.56 4.66 8.08
N ARG A 52 -0.45 5.36 7.78
CA ARG A 52 0.74 4.74 7.18
C ARG A 52 1.34 3.65 8.06
N THR A 53 1.30 3.83 9.38
CA THR A 53 1.81 2.84 10.32
C THR A 53 0.89 1.64 10.39
N GLU A 54 -0.42 1.84 10.40
CA GLU A 54 -1.43 0.78 10.32
C GLU A 54 -1.27 -0.04 9.03
N GLU A 55 -1.08 0.61 7.88
CA GLU A 55 -0.80 -0.05 6.60
C GLU A 55 0.44 -0.96 6.65
N VAL A 56 1.51 -0.50 7.31
CA VAL A 56 2.75 -1.27 7.47
C VAL A 56 2.51 -2.49 8.37
N LEU A 57 1.83 -2.30 9.49
CA LEU A 57 1.53 -3.38 10.43
C LEU A 57 0.65 -4.45 9.79
N ALA A 58 -0.46 -4.04 9.14
CA ALA A 58 -1.34 -4.97 8.43
C ALA A 58 -0.61 -5.72 7.31
N TRP A 59 0.33 -5.06 6.61
CA TRP A 59 1.13 -5.74 5.59
C TRP A 59 2.08 -6.79 6.17
N TYR A 60 2.69 -6.52 7.33
CA TYR A 60 3.49 -7.51 8.04
C TYR A 60 2.64 -8.67 8.53
N GLU A 61 1.54 -8.41 9.24
CA GLU A 61 0.65 -9.46 9.75
C GLU A 61 0.23 -10.42 8.65
N ARG A 62 -0.08 -9.91 7.46
CA ARG A 62 -0.51 -10.72 6.32
C ARG A 62 0.59 -11.56 5.66
N PHE A 63 1.82 -11.08 5.62
CA PHE A 63 2.91 -11.70 4.84
C PHE A 63 4.08 -12.20 5.69
N ASP A 64 3.99 -12.11 7.02
CA ASP A 64 4.99 -12.68 7.93
C ASP A 64 4.89 -14.21 7.92
N PRO A 65 5.93 -14.93 7.44
CA PRO A 65 5.91 -16.39 7.39
C PRO A 65 5.90 -17.07 8.76
N ALA A 66 6.13 -16.32 9.85
CA ALA A 66 6.04 -16.82 11.21
C ALA A 66 4.61 -16.78 11.79
N VAL A 67 3.65 -16.18 11.08
CA VAL A 67 2.26 -16.05 11.52
C VAL A 67 1.38 -16.98 10.67
N ASP A 68 0.65 -17.89 11.32
CA ASP A 68 -0.42 -18.70 10.69
C ASP A 68 -1.64 -17.78 10.54
N THR A 69 -2.00 -17.36 9.32
CA THR A 69 -2.90 -16.21 9.13
C THR A 69 -4.34 -16.56 8.72
N ASP A 70 -5.28 -16.29 9.62
CA ASP A 70 -6.64 -15.78 9.35
C ASP A 70 -6.70 -14.31 9.85
N ALA A 71 -5.76 -13.47 9.41
CA ALA A 71 -5.55 -12.14 10.02
C ALA A 71 -6.68 -11.15 9.68
N ASP A 72 -7.19 -10.48 10.71
CA ASP A 72 -8.14 -9.37 10.65
C ASP A 72 -7.43 -8.14 10.06
N ASP A 73 -7.64 -7.84 8.77
CA ASP A 73 -7.18 -6.59 8.19
C ASP A 73 -8.05 -5.45 8.79
N PRO A 74 -7.47 -4.45 9.48
CA PRO A 74 -8.23 -3.33 10.04
C PRO A 74 -8.99 -2.51 8.99
N HIS A 75 -8.71 -2.77 7.71
CA HIS A 75 -9.36 -2.18 6.56
C HIS A 75 -10.20 -3.19 5.74
N ASP A 76 -10.51 -4.37 6.29
CA ASP A 76 -11.36 -5.45 5.73
C ASP A 76 -11.11 -5.74 4.23
N ARG A 77 -9.83 -5.93 3.88
CA ARG A 77 -9.42 -6.15 2.49
C ARG A 77 -9.48 -7.63 2.15
N ARG A 78 -10.69 -8.15 1.93
CA ARG A 78 -10.87 -9.50 1.38
C ARG A 78 -10.27 -9.57 -0.03
N GLU A 79 -9.44 -10.58 -0.29
CA GLU A 79 -9.02 -10.86 -1.66
C GLU A 79 -10.16 -11.54 -2.42
N GLY A 80 -10.80 -10.80 -3.32
CA GLY A 80 -11.82 -11.31 -4.23
C GLY A 80 -12.91 -10.29 -4.52
N GLY A 81 -12.67 -9.44 -5.53
CA GLY A 81 -13.64 -8.51 -6.08
C GLY A 81 -13.22 -8.08 -7.47
N GLU A 82 -13.80 -8.76 -8.47
CA GLU A 82 -13.88 -8.40 -9.89
C GLU A 82 -12.68 -8.75 -10.80
N THR A 83 -12.67 -10.00 -11.29
CA THR A 83 -12.57 -10.20 -12.74
C THR A 83 -13.97 -9.99 -13.32
N ASP A 84 -14.23 -8.85 -13.95
CA ASP A 84 -15.33 -8.73 -14.91
C ASP A 84 -14.71 -8.50 -16.29
N GLU A 85 -15.05 -9.41 -17.20
CA GLU A 85 -14.85 -9.28 -18.63
C GLU A 85 -15.65 -8.08 -19.16
N THR A 86 -15.01 -7.12 -19.82
CA THR A 86 -15.39 -6.58 -21.14
C THR A 86 -14.22 -5.78 -21.72
#